data_AF-M0EL17-F1
#
_entry.id   AF-M0EL17-F1
#
_cell.length_a   1.000
_cell.length_b   1.000
_cell.length_c   1.000
_cell.angle_alpha   90.00
_cell.angle_beta   90.00
_cell.angle_gamma   90.00
#
_symmetry.space_group_name_H-M   'P 1'
#
loop_
_entity.id
_entity.type
_entity.pdbx_description
1 polymer ?
#
loop_
_entity_poly.entity_id
_entity_poly.type
_entity_poly.pdbx_seq_one_letter_code
_entity_poly.pdbx_strand_id
1 'polypeptide(L)'
;GEAWTAFEGDLPDEEAVVDAFRERRPRTVIHRGGAGHQLRGLVEFAHLGYENTWAKLDRMFLSGNEPTLPSNVAYEGRFDDVSVYE
;
A
#
# COMPACT_ATOMS: atom_id res chain seq x y z
N GLY A 1 -4.18 -2.51 13.84
CA GLY A 1 -5.15 -2.54 14.95
C GLY A 1 -5.58 -1.13 15.26
N GLU A 2 -6.43 -0.94 16.24
CA GLU A 2 -6.86 0.39 16.67
C GLU A 2 -6.11 0.80 17.94
N ALA A 3 -5.70 2.06 18.00
CA ALA A 3 -5.08 2.64 19.18
C ALA A 3 -5.66 4.04 19.41
N TRP A 4 -6.05 4.32 20.65
CA TRP A 4 -6.54 5.63 21.05
C TRP A 4 -6.19 5.93 22.50
N THR A 5 -6.20 7.21 22.84
CA THR A 5 -6.06 7.70 24.22
C THR A 5 -7.43 8.08 24.73
N ALA A 6 -7.81 7.56 25.89
CA ALA A 6 -9.03 7.94 26.59
C ALA A 6 -8.70 8.78 27.82
N PHE A 7 -9.32 9.95 27.93
CA PHE A 7 -9.29 10.78 29.13
C PHE A 7 -10.54 10.48 29.99
N GLU A 8 -10.45 10.75 31.29
CA GLU A 8 -11.61 10.70 32.18
C GLU A 8 -12.48 11.96 32.02
N GLY A 9 -13.79 11.78 31.85
CA GLY A 9 -14.76 12.85 31.70
C GLY A 9 -15.00 13.30 30.25
N ASP A 10 -15.96 14.21 30.08
CA ASP A 10 -16.32 14.75 28.76
C ASP A 10 -15.36 15.86 28.34
N LEU A 11 -14.97 15.82 27.07
CA LEU A 11 -14.18 16.85 26.38
C LEU A 11 -15.06 17.38 25.24
N PRO A 12 -15.78 18.50 25.45
CA PRO A 12 -16.86 18.93 24.57
C PRO A 12 -16.40 19.48 23.22
N ASP A 13 -15.13 19.85 23.10
CA ASP A 13 -14.54 20.50 21.93
C ASP A 13 -13.05 20.14 21.77
N GLU A 14 -12.45 20.56 20.65
CA GLU A 14 -11.05 20.28 20.34
C GLU A 14 -10.08 20.96 21.32
N GLU A 15 -10.43 22.14 21.84
CA GLU A 15 -9.57 22.90 22.76
C GLU A 15 -9.45 22.18 24.11
N ALA A 16 -10.56 21.65 24.64
CA ALA A 16 -10.58 20.81 25.82
C ALA A 16 -9.70 19.56 25.69
N VAL A 17 -9.62 18.97 24.48
CA VAL A 17 -8.70 17.85 24.22
C VAL A 17 -7.25 18.29 24.32
N VAL A 18 -6.89 19.40 23.68
CA VAL A 18 -5.52 19.94 23.72
C VAL A 18 -5.10 20.26 25.15
N ASP A 19 -5.98 20.89 25.93
CA ASP A 19 -5.68 21.23 27.32
C ASP A 19 -5.56 19.99 28.20
N ALA A 20 -6.36 18.94 27.97
CA ALA A 20 -6.20 17.66 28.67
C ALA A 20 -4.80 17.05 28.44
N PHE A 21 -4.22 17.20 27.24
CA PHE A 21 -2.84 16.79 26.97
C PHE A 21 -1.81 17.69 27.67
N ARG A 22 -1.99 19.02 27.65
CA ARG A 22 -1.07 19.99 28.26
C ARG A 22 -1.00 19.85 29.77
N GLU A 23 -2.15 19.70 30.40
CA GLU A 23 -2.30 19.54 31.86
C GLU A 23 -1.92 18.14 32.34
N ARG A 24 -1.65 17.21 31.40
CA ARG A 24 -1.35 15.80 31.70
C ARG A 24 -2.45 15.16 32.56
N ARG A 25 -3.71 15.42 32.19
CA ARG A 25 -4.86 14.79 32.85
C ARG A 25 -4.73 13.25 32.84
N PRO A 26 -5.28 12.56 33.85
CA PRO A 26 -5.32 11.10 33.87
C PRO A 26 -5.87 10.55 32.54
N ARG A 27 -5.14 9.59 31.98
CA ARG A 27 -5.46 9.01 30.67
C ARG A 27 -5.06 7.56 30.60
N THR A 28 -5.79 6.81 29.79
CA THR A 28 -5.48 5.41 29.47
C THR A 28 -5.15 5.32 27.99
N VAL A 29 -4.01 4.70 27.68
CA VAL A 29 -3.67 4.34 26.30
C VAL A 29 -4.24 2.96 26.03
N ILE A 30 -5.14 2.87 25.06
CA ILE A 30 -5.85 1.64 24.73
C ILE A 30 -5.33 1.13 23.39
N HIS A 31 -4.98 -0.15 23.37
CA HIS A 31 -4.67 -0.88 22.16
C HIS A 31 -5.69 -1.99 21.99
N ARG A 32 -6.49 -1.92 20.92
CA ARG A 32 -7.41 -2.99 20.55
C ARG A 32 -6.86 -3.75 19.35
N GLY A 33 -6.28 -4.91 19.66
CA GLY A 33 -6.07 -5.96 18.68
C GLY A 33 -7.40 -6.65 18.36
N GLY A 34 -7.64 -6.93 17.08
CA GLY A 34 -8.84 -7.66 16.67
C GLY A 34 -8.55 -8.47 15.42
N ALA A 35 -8.93 -9.75 15.43
CA ALA A 35 -8.76 -10.67 14.30
C ALA A 35 -9.40 -10.11 13.01
N GLY A 36 -10.52 -9.40 13.11
CA GLY A 36 -11.17 -8.75 11.96
C GLY A 36 -10.33 -7.67 11.30
N HIS A 37 -9.60 -6.85 12.07
CA HIS A 37 -8.71 -5.83 11.51
C HIS A 37 -7.49 -6.47 10.84
N GLN A 38 -6.94 -7.54 11.44
CA GLN A 38 -5.84 -8.29 10.83
C GLN A 38 -6.27 -8.97 9.53
N LEU A 39 -7.47 -9.55 9.48
CA LEU A 39 -8.04 -10.13 8.27
C LEU A 39 -8.24 -9.07 7.18
N ARG A 40 -8.78 -7.90 7.53
CA ARG A 40 -8.93 -6.80 6.58
C ARG A 40 -7.59 -6.33 6.02
N GLY A 41 -6.59 -6.14 6.88
CA GLY A 41 -5.23 -5.80 6.44
C GLY A 41 -4.62 -6.87 5.54
N LEU A 42 -4.90 -8.15 5.80
CA LEU A 42 -4.42 -9.26 4.98
C LEU A 42 -5.12 -9.33 3.61
N VAL A 43 -6.43 -9.00 3.56
CA VAL A 43 -7.17 -8.86 2.30
C VAL A 43 -6.66 -7.69 1.48
N GLU A 44 -6.46 -6.52 2.09
CA GLU A 44 -5.88 -5.35 1.42
C GLU A 44 -4.47 -5.66 0.89
N PHE A 45 -3.63 -6.32 1.69
CA PHE A 45 -2.30 -6.77 1.26
C PHE A 45 -2.35 -7.77 0.11
N ALA A 46 -3.22 -8.77 0.18
CA ALA A 46 -3.40 -9.77 -0.87
C ALA A 46 -3.91 -9.14 -2.17
N HIS A 47 -4.81 -8.16 -2.07
CA HIS A 47 -5.32 -7.41 -3.22
C HIS A 47 -4.21 -6.61 -3.91
N LEU A 48 -3.42 -5.85 -3.15
CA LEU A 48 -2.25 -5.15 -3.67
C LEU A 48 -1.23 -6.11 -4.28
N GLY A 49 -1.02 -7.27 -3.64
CA GLY A 49 -0.16 -8.33 -4.14
C GLY A 49 -0.64 -8.89 -5.47
N TYR A 50 -1.94 -9.16 -5.61
CA TYR A 50 -2.55 -9.62 -6.86
C TYR A 50 -2.41 -8.58 -7.96
N GLU A 51 -2.77 -7.33 -7.71
CA GLU A 51 -2.67 -6.26 -8.71
C GLU A 51 -1.22 -6.07 -9.19
N ASN A 52 -0.27 -5.94 -8.26
CA ASN A 52 1.13 -5.73 -8.62
C ASN A 52 1.76 -6.97 -9.27
N THR A 53 1.44 -8.17 -8.78
CA THR A 53 2.03 -9.41 -9.30
C THR A 53 1.42 -9.77 -10.65
N TRP A 54 0.11 -9.66 -10.81
CA TRP A 54 -0.56 -9.95 -12.08
C TRP A 54 -0.19 -8.94 -13.15
N ALA A 55 -0.20 -7.63 -12.86
CA ALA A 55 0.26 -6.62 -13.82
C ALA A 55 1.74 -6.81 -14.20
N LYS A 56 2.57 -7.27 -13.26
CA LYS A 56 3.98 -7.56 -13.52
C LYS A 56 4.19 -8.86 -14.31
N LEU A 57 3.42 -9.91 -14.02
CA LEU A 57 3.45 -11.16 -14.79
C LEU A 57 2.94 -10.95 -16.20
N ASP A 58 1.85 -10.20 -16.35
CA ASP A 58 1.33 -9.77 -17.64
C ASP A 58 2.41 -9.01 -18.40
N ARG A 59 3.00 -7.97 -17.78
CA ARG A 59 4.10 -7.21 -18.39
C ARG A 59 5.31 -8.05 -18.79
N MET A 60 5.75 -8.98 -17.93
CA MET A 60 7.01 -9.71 -18.14
C MET A 60 6.85 -10.91 -19.07
N PHE A 61 5.68 -11.53 -19.13
CA PHE A 61 5.50 -12.82 -19.81
C PHE A 61 4.38 -12.82 -20.88
N LEU A 62 3.41 -11.90 -20.82
CA LEU A 62 2.23 -11.93 -21.69
C LEU A 62 2.13 -10.74 -22.64
N SER A 63 2.45 -9.52 -22.19
CA SER A 63 2.68 -8.36 -23.05
C SER A 63 4.15 -8.40 -23.48
N GLY A 64 4.43 -9.15 -24.54
CA GLY A 64 5.77 -9.22 -25.10
C GLY A 64 6.39 -7.82 -25.19
N ASN A 65 7.53 -7.67 -24.52
CA ASN A 65 8.56 -6.65 -24.69
C ASN A 65 8.04 -5.31 -25.23
N GLU A 66 7.98 -4.32 -24.32
CA GLU A 66 7.82 -2.87 -24.58
C GLU A 66 8.02 -2.53 -26.07
N PRO A 67 7.07 -1.87 -26.75
CA PRO A 67 7.11 -1.68 -28.20
C PRO A 67 8.42 -1.11 -28.75
N THR A 68 9.26 -0.50 -27.91
CA THR A 68 10.57 0.06 -28.27
C THR A 68 11.73 -0.93 -28.23
N LEU A 69 11.52 -2.18 -27.80
CA LEU A 69 12.55 -3.21 -27.84
C LEU A 69 12.87 -3.57 -29.31
N PRO A 70 14.14 -3.41 -29.75
CA PRO A 70 14.52 -3.63 -31.15
C PRO A 70 14.18 -5.01 -31.68
N SER A 71 14.24 -6.04 -30.82
CA SER A 71 13.92 -7.44 -31.12
C SER A 71 12.42 -7.77 -31.07
N ASN A 72 11.54 -6.78 -30.94
CA ASN A 72 10.09 -7.01 -30.97
C ASN A 72 9.66 -7.55 -32.35
N VAL A 73 8.85 -8.61 -32.34
CA VAL A 73 8.31 -9.27 -33.54
C VAL A 73 7.61 -8.28 -34.49
N ALA A 74 7.02 -7.21 -33.96
CA ALA A 74 6.37 -6.15 -34.73
C ALA A 74 7.33 -5.39 -35.69
N TYR A 75 8.64 -5.45 -35.47
CA TYR A 75 9.65 -4.80 -36.31
C TYR A 75 10.25 -5.68 -37.38
N GLU A 76 9.88 -6.97 -37.44
CA GLU A 76 10.34 -7.92 -38.47
C GLU A 76 11.87 -7.88 -38.71
N GLY A 77 12.64 -7.74 -37.62
CA GLY A 77 14.10 -7.72 -37.67
C GLY A 77 14.73 -6.43 -38.22
N ARG A 78 13.95 -5.36 -38.43
CA ARG A 78 14.43 -4.06 -38.96
C ARG A 78 15.56 -3.42 -38.15
N PHE A 79 15.69 -3.76 -36.87
CA PHE A 79 16.68 -3.19 -35.96
C PHE A 79 17.65 -4.23 -35.38
N ASP A 80 17.71 -5.43 -35.98
CA ASP A 80 18.59 -6.51 -35.51
C ASP A 80 20.08 -6.15 -35.64
N ASP A 81 20.43 -5.28 -36.58
CA ASP A 81 21.79 -4.82 -36.83
C ASP A 81 22.33 -3.82 -35.76
N VAL A 82 21.44 -3.27 -34.93
CA VAL A 82 21.77 -2.28 -33.89
C VAL A 82 21.38 -2.73 -32.48
N SER A 83 20.84 -3.94 -32.31
CA SER A 83 20.54 -4.48 -30.97
C SER A 83 21.83 -4.88 -30.26
N VAL A 84 22.04 -4.31 -29.06
CA VAL A 84 23.24 -4.58 -28.23
C VAL A 84 23.00 -5.69 -27.21
N TYR A 85 21.77 -6.18 -27.11
CA TYR A 85 21.37 -7.25 -26.20
C TYR A 85 20.63 -8.33 -26.98
N GLU A 86 21.07 -9.58 -26.84
CA GLU A 86 20.35 -10.79 -27.29
C GLU A 86 19.18 -11.10 -26.35
#